data_AF-A0A949HEW0-F1
#
_entry.id   AF-A0A949HEW0-F1
#
_cell.length_a   1.000
_cell.length_b   1.000
_cell.length_c   1.000
_cell.angle_alpha   90.00
_cell.angle_beta   90.00
_cell.angle_gamma   90.00
#
_symmetry.space_group_name_H-M   'P 1'
#
loop_
_entity.id
_entity.type
_entity.pdbx_description
1 polymer ?
#
loop_
_entity_poly.entity_id
_entity_poly.type
_entity_poly.pdbx_seq_one_letter_code
_entity_poly.pdbx_strand_id
1 'polypeptide(L)'
;MRGLLDRDRAALPALLIAAVLALLWLAVAPPTPDLAAQVYRSALFGSEGYAIYDASWYGGHNLLGYSLVFPPIGALLGPRLVGALAVTASVACFSLLLRGRFSETAIRVATIWFALAAIGDLMIGRITFSLGVAIGLAALLAWDRRRFPLAVIGAVACAATS
;
A
#
# COMPACT_ATOMS: atom_id res chain seq x y z
N MET A 1 -4.95 6.49 -33.83
CA MET A 1 -3.73 6.24 -33.01
C MET A 1 -3.49 7.27 -31.91
N ARG A 2 -3.74 8.58 -32.08
CA ARG A 2 -3.58 9.59 -30.99
C ARG A 2 -4.40 9.30 -29.72
N GLY A 3 -5.68 8.94 -29.85
CA GLY A 3 -6.55 8.67 -28.69
C GLY A 3 -6.24 7.42 -27.85
N LEU A 4 -5.36 6.51 -28.30
CA LEU A 4 -4.87 5.39 -27.48
C LEU A 4 -3.66 5.81 -26.64
N LEU A 5 -2.76 6.61 -27.21
CA LEU A 5 -1.59 7.16 -26.51
C LEU A 5 -1.96 8.19 -25.45
N ASP A 6 -3.00 9.00 -25.70
CA ASP A 6 -3.48 10.00 -24.72
C ASP A 6 -4.14 9.35 -23.49
N ARG A 7 -4.83 8.21 -23.69
CA ARG A 7 -5.45 7.45 -22.59
C ARG A 7 -4.43 6.82 -21.64
N ASP A 8 -3.25 6.43 -22.13
CA ASP A 8 -2.17 5.92 -21.27
C ASP A 8 -1.50 7.02 -20.43
N ARG A 9 -1.61 8.29 -20.86
CA ARG A 9 -1.02 9.44 -20.16
C ARG A 9 -1.90 10.01 -19.06
N ALA A 10 -3.21 9.69 -19.06
CA ALA A 10 -4.19 10.22 -18.11
C ALA A 10 -3.78 10.06 -16.63
N ALA A 11 -3.11 8.95 -16.32
CA ALA A 11 -2.70 8.58 -14.96
C ALA A 11 -1.27 9.01 -14.59
N LEU A 12 -0.47 9.48 -15.56
CA LEU A 12 0.91 9.91 -15.30
C LEU A 12 0.99 11.01 -14.22
N PRO A 13 0.12 12.04 -14.20
CA PRO A 13 0.17 13.05 -13.15
C PRO A 13 -0.03 12.45 -11.75
N ALA A 14 -0.98 11.53 -11.58
CA ALA A 14 -1.25 10.90 -10.30
C ALA A 14 -0.07 10.04 -9.81
N LEU A 15 0.56 9.29 -10.73
CA LEU A 15 1.77 8.52 -10.42
C LEU A 15 2.94 9.40 -10.00
N LEU A 16 3.15 10.52 -10.71
CA LEU A 16 4.20 11.49 -10.38
C LEU A 16 3.93 12.14 -9.01
N ILE A 17 2.68 12.54 -8.75
CA ILE A 17 2.27 13.10 -7.45
C ILE A 17 2.55 12.09 -6.33
N ALA A 18 2.10 10.84 -6.49
CA ALA A 18 2.31 9.80 -5.49
C ALA A 18 3.80 9.53 -5.24
N ALA A 19 4.59 9.39 -6.31
CA ALA A 19 6.03 9.15 -6.20
C ALA A 19 6.76 10.31 -5.52
N VAL A 20 6.48 11.56 -5.94
CA VAL A 20 7.12 12.75 -5.34
C VAL A 20 6.72 12.89 -3.87
N LEU A 21 5.44 12.77 -3.53
CA LEU A 21 5.00 12.88 -2.13
C LEU A 21 5.53 11.74 -1.26
N ALA A 22 5.59 10.52 -1.77
CA ALA A 22 6.19 9.39 -1.05
C ALA A 22 7.71 9.60 -0.84
N LEU A 23 8.43 10.08 -1.86
CA LEU A 23 9.86 10.40 -1.74
C LEU A 23 10.11 11.56 -0.77
N LEU A 24 9.28 12.60 -0.80
CA LEU A 24 9.35 13.70 0.15
C LEU A 24 9.09 13.22 1.58
N TRP A 25 8.09 12.36 1.77
CA TRP A 25 7.82 11.76 3.08
C TRP A 25 8.99 10.90 3.58
N LEU A 26 9.64 10.13 2.69
CA LEU A 26 10.85 9.39 3.02
C LEU A 26 12.01 10.31 3.40
N ALA A 27 12.22 11.38 2.64
CA ALA A 27 13.34 12.32 2.85
C ALA A 27 13.17 13.18 4.10
N VAL A 28 11.95 13.68 4.35
CA VAL A 28 11.62 14.49 5.52
C VAL A 28 11.48 13.62 6.77
N ALA A 29 11.07 12.36 6.61
CA ALA A 29 10.84 11.41 7.67
C ALA A 29 10.03 11.96 8.86
N PRO A 30 8.85 12.58 8.62
CA PRO A 30 8.12 13.27 9.67
C PRO A 30 7.69 12.30 10.78
N PRO A 31 7.49 12.80 12.02
CA PRO A 31 6.83 12.04 13.06
C PRO A 31 5.40 11.74 12.62
N THR A 32 5.02 10.47 12.70
CA THR A 32 3.74 9.95 12.19
C THR A 32 3.10 9.10 13.30
N PRO A 33 1.84 9.37 13.68
CA PRO A 33 1.21 8.79 14.87
C PRO A 33 1.30 7.27 14.98
N ASP A 34 0.93 6.55 13.92
CA ASP A 34 0.81 5.09 13.93
C ASP A 34 2.10 4.37 13.53
N LEU A 35 3.11 5.10 13.04
CA LEU A 35 4.34 4.48 12.54
C LEU A 35 5.12 3.78 13.65
N ALA A 36 5.01 4.24 14.90
CA ALA A 36 5.64 3.60 16.05
C ALA A 36 5.21 2.13 16.19
N ALA A 37 3.92 1.83 15.98
CA ALA A 37 3.42 0.45 16.00
C ALA A 37 4.03 -0.37 14.85
N GLN A 38 4.16 0.21 13.66
CA GLN A 38 4.73 -0.47 12.49
C GLN A 38 6.22 -0.79 12.68
N VAL A 39 6.98 0.16 13.25
CA VAL A 39 8.39 -0.02 13.61
C VAL A 39 8.54 -1.10 14.66
N TYR A 40 7.72 -1.04 15.72
CA TYR A 40 7.76 -2.01 16.80
C TYR A 40 7.50 -3.44 16.30
N ARG A 41 6.44 -3.66 15.51
CA ARG A 41 6.10 -4.98 14.98
C ARG A 41 7.14 -5.52 14.01
N SER A 42 7.77 -4.65 13.23
CA SER A 42 8.87 -5.04 12.33
C SER A 42 10.11 -5.45 13.11
N ALA A 43 10.48 -4.66 14.14
CA ALA A 43 11.64 -4.96 14.98
C ALA A 43 11.45 -6.25 15.78
N LEU A 44 10.25 -6.44 16.36
CA LEU A 44 9.92 -7.64 17.12
C LEU A 44 9.94 -8.91 16.25
N PHE A 45 9.46 -8.83 15.00
CA PHE A 45 9.62 -9.94 14.06
C PHE A 45 11.09 -10.20 13.73
N GLY A 46 11.90 -9.14 13.60
CA GLY A 46 13.34 -9.27 13.33
C GLY A 46 14.09 -10.01 14.44
N SER A 47 13.66 -9.90 15.69
CA SER A 47 14.29 -10.59 16.83
C SER A 47 13.65 -11.95 17.14
N GLU A 48 12.31 -12.06 17.13
CA GLU A 48 11.58 -13.23 17.64
C GLU A 48 10.80 -14.01 16.55
N GLY A 49 10.79 -13.52 15.30
CA GLY A 49 9.99 -14.10 14.23
C GLY A 49 8.48 -14.00 14.49
N TYR A 50 7.74 -15.06 14.16
CA TYR A 50 6.29 -15.15 14.40
C TYR A 50 5.96 -15.49 15.87
N ALA A 51 6.34 -14.59 16.78
CA ALA A 51 5.86 -14.65 18.15
C ALA A 51 4.33 -14.54 18.20
N ILE A 52 3.70 -15.22 19.15
CA ILE A 52 2.23 -15.27 19.27
C ILE A 52 1.72 -14.15 20.18
N TYR A 53 2.46 -13.87 21.25
CA TYR A 53 2.09 -12.92 22.30
C TYR A 53 3.29 -12.03 22.62
N ASP A 54 2.98 -10.78 22.95
CA ASP A 54 3.95 -9.80 23.42
C ASP A 54 3.38 -9.08 24.64
N ALA A 55 4.15 -8.99 25.73
CA ALA A 55 3.77 -8.32 26.96
C ALA A 55 4.32 -6.88 27.05
N SER A 56 5.20 -6.49 26.13
CA SER A 56 5.95 -5.24 26.19
C SER A 56 5.18 -4.03 25.62
N TRP A 57 3.94 -4.23 25.16
CA TRP A 57 3.11 -3.17 24.58
C TRP A 57 1.70 -3.17 25.20
N TYR A 58 1.30 -2.06 25.84
CA TYR A 58 0.00 -1.85 26.50
C TYR A 58 -0.48 -2.98 27.43
N GLY A 59 0.41 -3.62 28.19
CA GLY A 59 0.04 -4.72 29.10
C GLY A 59 -0.16 -6.07 28.41
N GLY A 60 -0.01 -6.10 27.10
CA GLY A 60 0.18 -7.28 26.29
C GLY A 60 -0.94 -7.54 25.27
N HIS A 61 -0.56 -8.17 24.15
CA HIS A 61 -1.46 -8.44 23.04
C HIS A 61 -1.03 -9.64 22.18
N ASN A 62 -2.00 -10.24 21.48
CA ASN A 62 -1.70 -11.22 20.44
C ASN A 62 -1.15 -10.52 19.19
N LEU A 63 -0.03 -11.03 18.68
CA LEU A 63 0.70 -10.42 17.57
C LEU A 63 0.10 -10.76 16.21
N LEU A 64 -0.30 -12.02 16.01
CA LEU A 64 -0.82 -12.52 14.73
C LEU A 64 -2.12 -11.85 14.31
N GLY A 65 -2.93 -11.39 15.27
CA GLY A 65 -4.16 -10.65 15.01
C GLY A 65 -3.97 -9.20 14.54
N TYR A 66 -2.72 -8.75 14.40
CA TYR A 66 -2.41 -7.43 13.85
C TYR A 66 -2.06 -7.47 12.36
N SER A 67 -1.28 -8.47 11.96
CA SER A 67 -0.88 -8.73 10.58
C SER A 67 0.01 -9.97 10.51
N LEU A 68 -0.24 -10.85 9.55
CA LEU A 68 0.64 -11.98 9.22
C LEU A 68 1.67 -11.62 8.14
N VAL A 69 1.37 -10.62 7.32
CA VAL A 69 2.13 -10.29 6.11
C VAL A 69 3.08 -9.13 6.32
N PHE A 70 2.65 -8.08 7.04
CA PHE A 70 3.46 -6.86 7.16
C PHE A 70 4.76 -7.05 7.97
N PRO A 71 4.78 -7.68 9.17
CA PRO A 71 5.97 -7.74 10.00
C PRO A 71 7.24 -8.27 9.31
N PRO A 72 7.22 -9.40 8.56
CA PRO A 72 8.42 -9.86 7.84
C PRO A 72 8.90 -8.88 6.77
N ILE A 73 7.98 -8.25 6.03
CA ILE A 73 8.32 -7.29 4.97
C ILE A 73 8.89 -6.01 5.58
N GLY A 74 8.28 -5.54 6.68
CA GLY A 74 8.74 -4.39 7.44
C GLY A 74 10.11 -4.61 8.07
N ALA A 75 10.39 -5.82 8.57
CA ALA A 75 11.72 -6.18 9.10
C ALA A 75 12.79 -6.18 8.00
N LEU A 76 12.45 -6.66 6.79
CA LEU A 76 13.38 -6.75 5.66
C LEU A 76 13.69 -5.38 5.02
N LEU A 77 12.66 -4.57 4.76
CA LEU A 77 12.77 -3.35 3.96
C LEU A 77 12.72 -2.06 4.80
N GLY A 78 12.24 -2.16 6.04
CA GLY A 78 11.90 -1.01 6.88
C GLY A 78 10.47 -0.49 6.60
N PRO A 79 9.69 -0.15 7.66
CA PRO A 79 8.29 0.28 7.52
C PRO A 79 8.07 1.45 6.55
N ARG A 80 8.99 2.41 6.54
CA ARG A 80 8.87 3.60 5.69
C ARG A 80 8.95 3.24 4.20
N LEU A 81 9.95 2.45 3.82
CA LEU A 81 10.08 2.04 2.42
C LEU A 81 8.87 1.20 1.97
N VAL A 82 8.39 0.30 2.83
CA VAL A 82 7.16 -0.48 2.57
C VAL A 82 5.97 0.44 2.30
N GLY A 83 5.76 1.45 3.14
CA GLY A 83 4.69 2.44 2.94
C GLY A 83 4.77 3.17 1.60
N ALA A 84 5.94 3.72 1.29
CA ALA A 84 6.16 4.46 0.04
C ALA A 84 5.91 3.59 -1.21
N LEU A 85 6.36 2.34 -1.18
CA LEU A 85 6.12 1.38 -2.25
C LEU A 85 4.64 0.99 -2.34
N ALA A 86 3.99 0.73 -1.20
CA ALA A 86 2.59 0.34 -1.14
C ALA A 86 1.66 1.43 -1.71
N VAL A 87 1.86 2.70 -1.34
CA VAL A 87 1.07 3.81 -1.87
C VAL A 87 1.30 3.98 -3.38
N THR A 88 2.56 3.96 -3.82
CA THR A 88 2.89 4.09 -5.25
C THR A 88 2.27 2.94 -6.07
N ALA A 89 2.38 1.71 -5.57
CA ALA A 89 1.80 0.52 -6.20
C ALA A 89 0.26 0.59 -6.21
N SER A 90 -0.36 1.10 -5.15
CA SER A 90 -1.81 1.30 -5.08
C SER A 90 -2.29 2.25 -6.18
N VAL A 91 -1.63 3.41 -6.34
CA VAL A 91 -1.99 4.39 -7.39
C VAL A 91 -1.81 3.79 -8.78
N ALA A 92 -0.74 3.01 -9.01
CA ALA A 92 -0.51 2.32 -10.27
C ALA A 92 -1.60 1.28 -10.58
N CYS A 93 -1.93 0.41 -9.63
CA CYS A 93 -2.96 -0.61 -9.81
C CYS A 93 -4.35 0.01 -10.01
N PHE A 94 -4.70 1.02 -9.20
CA PHE A 94 -5.95 1.77 -9.36
C PHE A 94 -6.06 2.41 -10.74
N SER A 95 -4.98 3.06 -11.19
CA SER A 95 -4.92 3.66 -12.54
C SER A 95 -5.14 2.61 -13.63
N LEU A 96 -4.52 1.43 -13.51
CA LEU A 96 -4.67 0.34 -14.47
C LEU A 96 -6.10 -0.22 -14.51
N LEU A 97 -6.78 -0.28 -13.37
CA LEU A 97 -8.17 -0.73 -13.27
C LEU A 97 -9.17 0.21 -13.96
N LEU A 98 -8.84 1.50 -14.10
CA LEU A 98 -9.72 2.47 -14.77
C LEU A 98 -9.48 2.56 -16.28
N ARG A 99 -8.36 2.02 -16.79
CA ARG A 99 -7.99 2.14 -18.20
C ARG A 99 -9.06 1.52 -19.11
N GLY A 100 -9.43 2.26 -20.15
CA GLY A 100 -10.39 1.81 -21.16
C GLY A 100 -11.86 1.80 -20.73
N ARG A 101 -12.18 2.15 -19.48
CA ARG A 101 -13.54 2.13 -18.94
C ARG A 101 -14.20 3.51 -18.83
N PHE A 102 -13.38 4.56 -18.68
CA PHE A 102 -13.85 5.93 -18.43
C PHE A 102 -13.17 6.94 -19.36
N SER A 103 -13.69 8.17 -19.38
CA SER A 103 -13.06 9.28 -20.10
C SER A 103 -11.72 9.66 -19.47
N GLU A 104 -10.83 10.28 -20.26
CA GLU A 104 -9.50 10.68 -19.79
C GLU A 104 -9.56 11.62 -18.58
N THR A 105 -10.46 12.60 -18.62
CA THR A 105 -10.69 13.54 -17.53
C THR A 105 -11.15 12.84 -16.26
N ALA A 106 -12.09 11.88 -16.37
CA ALA A 106 -12.58 11.13 -15.22
C ALA A 106 -11.46 10.28 -14.58
N ILE A 107 -10.65 9.59 -15.40
CA ILE A 107 -9.50 8.81 -14.93
C ILE A 107 -8.51 9.72 -14.21
N ARG A 108 -8.15 10.86 -14.81
CA ARG A 108 -7.20 11.82 -14.24
C ARG A 108 -7.66 12.34 -12.88
N VAL A 109 -8.91 12.79 -12.79
CA VAL A 109 -9.49 13.31 -11.54
C VAL A 109 -9.53 12.22 -10.47
N ALA A 110 -10.04 11.03 -10.81
CA ALA A 110 -10.16 9.92 -9.86
C ALA A 110 -8.79 9.46 -9.34
N THR A 111 -7.79 9.33 -10.22
CA THR A 111 -6.45 8.87 -9.83
C THR A 111 -5.69 9.90 -9.01
N ILE A 112 -5.83 11.19 -9.27
CA ILE A 112 -5.25 12.25 -8.44
C ILE A 112 -5.88 12.24 -7.04
N TRP A 113 -7.20 12.18 -6.96
CA TRP A 113 -7.89 12.10 -5.66
C TRP A 113 -7.49 10.85 -4.87
N PHE A 114 -7.40 9.71 -5.53
CA PHE A 114 -6.94 8.47 -4.92
C PHE A 114 -5.49 8.61 -4.42
N ALA A 115 -4.58 9.21 -5.21
CA ALA A 115 -3.20 9.43 -4.81
C ALA A 115 -3.08 10.33 -3.58
N LEU A 116 -3.83 11.44 -3.53
CA LEU A 116 -3.85 12.33 -2.37
C LEU A 116 -4.40 11.63 -1.12
N ALA A 117 -5.47 10.84 -1.26
CA ALA A 117 -6.02 10.06 -0.16
C ALA A 117 -5.02 9.00 0.35
N ALA A 118 -4.37 8.26 -0.55
CA ALA A 118 -3.41 7.22 -0.20
C ALA A 118 -2.16 7.78 0.52
N ILE A 119 -1.73 9.00 0.19
CA ILE A 119 -0.65 9.69 0.94
C ILE A 119 -1.08 10.01 2.38
N GLY A 120 -2.37 10.18 2.63
CA GLY A 120 -2.92 10.34 3.98
C GLY A 120 -2.50 9.20 4.91
N ASP A 121 -2.45 7.95 4.42
CA ASP A 121 -2.00 6.83 5.24
C ASP A 121 -0.52 6.92 5.63
N LEU A 122 0.34 7.49 4.78
CA LEU A 122 1.75 7.75 5.13
C LEU A 122 1.86 8.83 6.20
N MET A 123 1.04 9.88 6.12
CA MET A 123 1.04 10.95 7.12
C MET A 123 0.52 10.46 8.48
N ILE A 124 -0.38 9.48 8.49
CA ILE A 124 -0.85 8.87 9.74
C ILE A 124 0.13 7.78 10.21
N GLY A 125 0.80 7.07 9.30
CA GLY A 125 1.67 5.93 9.61
C GLY A 125 0.96 4.57 9.52
N ARG A 126 -0.16 4.47 8.79
CA ARG A 126 -0.98 3.25 8.63
C ARG A 126 -0.41 2.28 7.59
N ILE A 127 0.84 1.88 7.76
CA ILE A 127 1.60 1.15 6.73
C ILE A 127 1.01 -0.24 6.44
N THR A 128 0.55 -0.98 7.46
CA THR A 128 -0.16 -2.26 7.28
C THR A 128 -1.38 -2.11 6.37
N PHE A 129 -2.17 -1.07 6.60
CA PHE A 129 -3.36 -0.78 5.81
C PHE A 129 -2.99 -0.42 4.37
N SER A 130 -2.01 0.49 4.16
CA SER A 130 -1.56 0.84 2.81
C SER A 130 -1.05 -0.37 2.03
N LEU A 131 -0.31 -1.28 2.68
CA LEU A 131 0.14 -2.52 2.08
C LEU A 131 -1.05 -3.42 1.69
N GLY A 132 -2.04 -3.56 2.58
CA GLY A 132 -3.27 -4.29 2.28
C GLY A 132 -4.01 -3.71 1.08
N VAL A 133 -4.16 -2.39 0.99
CA VAL A 133 -4.77 -1.71 -0.16
C VAL A 133 -4.01 -2.00 -1.46
N ALA A 134 -2.67 -1.96 -1.43
CA ALA A 134 -1.84 -2.26 -2.59
C ALA A 134 -2.06 -3.70 -3.09
N ILE A 135 -2.04 -4.67 -2.17
CA ILE A 135 -2.27 -6.09 -2.47
C ILE A 135 -3.71 -6.31 -2.96
N GLY A 136 -4.70 -5.70 -2.32
CA GLY A 136 -6.11 -5.80 -2.72
C GLY A 136 -6.37 -5.24 -4.11
N LEU A 137 -5.79 -4.09 -4.46
CA LEU A 137 -5.89 -3.54 -5.81
C LEU A 137 -5.17 -4.41 -6.85
N ALA A 138 -4.02 -4.98 -6.50
CA ALA A 138 -3.34 -5.95 -7.37
C ALA A 138 -4.17 -7.22 -7.58
N ALA A 139 -4.88 -7.69 -6.55
CA ALA A 139 -5.81 -8.83 -6.64
C ALA A 139 -6.99 -8.52 -7.56
N LEU A 140 -7.59 -7.34 -7.46
CA LEU A 140 -8.65 -6.87 -8.36
C LEU A 140 -8.15 -6.75 -9.80
N LEU A 141 -6.91 -6.27 -10.00
CA LEU A 141 -6.30 -6.19 -11.32
C LEU A 141 -6.04 -7.59 -11.91
N ALA A 142 -5.58 -8.54 -11.09
CA ALA A 142 -5.44 -9.92 -11.51
C ALA A 142 -6.79 -10.53 -11.91
N TRP A 143 -7.85 -10.24 -11.17
CA TRP A 143 -9.21 -10.65 -11.48
C TRP A 143 -9.67 -10.07 -12.83
N ASP A 144 -9.53 -8.76 -13.04
CA ASP A 144 -9.86 -8.09 -14.30
C ASP A 144 -9.13 -8.71 -15.50
N ARG A 145 -7.87 -9.12 -15.30
CA ARG A 145 -7.04 -9.79 -16.33
C ARG A 145 -7.27 -11.30 -16.42
N ARG A 146 -8.32 -11.83 -15.79
CA ARG A 146 -8.68 -13.27 -15.76
C ARG A 146 -7.57 -14.18 -15.23
N ARG A 147 -6.71 -13.66 -14.35
CA ARG A 147 -5.66 -14.41 -13.63
C ARG A 147 -6.19 -14.85 -12.26
N PHE A 148 -7.23 -15.66 -12.25
CA PHE A 148 -7.98 -16.02 -11.04
C PHE A 148 -7.14 -16.59 -9.89
N PRO A 149 -6.15 -17.48 -10.11
CA PRO A 149 -5.31 -17.97 -9.02
C PRO A 149 -4.57 -16.83 -8.29
N LEU A 150 -4.03 -15.87 -9.05
CA LEU A 150 -3.35 -14.69 -8.47
C LEU A 150 -4.33 -13.78 -7.74
N ALA A 151 -5.56 -13.62 -8.25
CA ALA A 151 -6.59 -12.85 -7.59
C ALA A 151 -6.97 -13.45 -6.22
N VAL A 152 -7.13 -14.77 -6.14
CA VAL A 152 -7.46 -15.47 -4.88
C VAL A 152 -6.30 -15.36 -3.89
N ILE A 153 -5.07 -15.64 -4.34
CA ILE A 153 -3.87 -15.51 -3.49
C ILE A 153 -3.74 -14.08 -2.97
N GLY A 154 -3.91 -13.08 -3.85
CA GLY A 154 -3.86 -11.67 -3.47
C GLY A 154 -4.98 -11.28 -2.50
N ALA A 155 -6.20 -11.79 -2.67
CA ALA A 155 -7.30 -11.52 -1.75
C ALA A 155 -7.04 -12.08 -0.34
N VAL A 156 -6.53 -13.31 -0.26
CA VAL A 156 -6.12 -13.92 1.02
C VAL A 156 -4.96 -13.15 1.65
N ALA A 157 -3.94 -12.79 0.87
CA ALA A 157 -2.81 -12.00 1.35
C ALA A 157 -3.25 -10.62 1.85
N CYS A 158 -4.19 -9.96 1.14
CA CYS A 158 -4.78 -8.68 1.55
C CYS A 158 -5.47 -8.81 2.91
N ALA A 159 -6.30 -9.84 3.09
CA ALA A 159 -6.97 -10.09 4.38
C ALA A 159 -5.98 -10.38 5.50
N ALA A 160 -4.85 -11.03 5.20
CA ALA A 160 -3.80 -11.34 6.15
C ALA A 160 -2.87 -10.15 6.48
N THR A 161 -3.04 -8.99 5.84
CA THR A 161 -2.27 -7.77 6.12
C THR A 161 -2.79 -6.99 7.32
N SER A 162 -4.03 -7.23 7.74
CA SER A 162 -4.78 -6.48 8.77
C SER A 162 -5.37 -7.36 9.85
#